data_AF-A0A960T361-F1
#
_entry.id   AF-A0A960T361-F1
#
_cell.length_a   1.000
_cell.length_b   1.000
_cell.length_c   1.000
_cell.angle_alpha   90.00
_cell.angle_beta   90.00
_cell.angle_gamma   90.00
#
_symmetry.space_group_name_H-M   'P 1'
#
loop_
_entity.id
_entity.type
_entity.pdbx_description
1 polymer ?
#
loop_
_entity_poly.entity_id
_entity_poly.type
_entity_poly.pdbx_seq_one_letter_code
_entity_poly.pdbx_strand_id
1 'polypeptide(L)'
;MAQAERQSQNEGARLWKSLDALDENSRKHIQQRYGLSEEFQKKALNQDQAMALCDQAMATLAGEYIDHMAAFKDAKDPLETLHHLEEAEAIWAAESTIIIQLDAGGDEEAFLHTIREQAYSVLEQRLITAADACSKNASPENMALCIGILATMDRALASWGHPVDSIQRTQLRELIVQFR
;
A
#
# COMPACT_ATOMS: atom_id res chain seq x y z
N MET A 1 -5.58 26.11 -55.34
CA MET A 1 -5.55 25.41 -54.04
C MET A 1 -4.85 26.20 -52.91
N ALA A 2 -3.98 27.18 -53.19
CA ALA A 2 -3.21 27.90 -52.15
C ALA A 2 -3.93 29.04 -51.37
N GLN A 3 -5.20 29.34 -51.63
CA GLN A 3 -5.93 30.44 -50.94
C GLN A 3 -6.75 29.96 -49.73
N ALA A 4 -7.31 28.75 -49.77
CA ALA A 4 -8.06 28.18 -48.64
C ALA A 4 -7.14 27.80 -47.46
N GLU A 5 -5.93 27.32 -47.74
CA GLU A 5 -4.92 27.01 -46.71
C GLU A 5 -4.40 28.27 -45.99
N ARG A 6 -4.31 29.41 -46.69
CA ARG A 6 -3.89 30.69 -46.09
C ARG A 6 -4.98 31.33 -45.21
N GLN A 7 -6.25 31.10 -45.51
CA GLN A 7 -7.37 31.56 -44.66
C GLN A 7 -7.52 30.67 -43.42
N SER A 8 -7.43 29.34 -43.56
CA SER A 8 -7.44 28.39 -42.45
C SER A 8 -6.26 28.59 -41.47
N GLN A 9 -5.06 28.90 -41.97
CA GLN A 9 -3.90 29.23 -41.13
C GLN A 9 -4.07 30.56 -40.37
N ASN A 10 -4.71 31.57 -40.98
CA ASN A 10 -4.99 32.86 -40.32
C ASN A 10 -6.12 32.78 -39.28
N GLU A 11 -7.14 31.96 -39.53
CA GLU A 11 -8.21 31.69 -38.56
C GLU A 11 -7.72 30.83 -37.40
N GLY A 12 -6.89 29.81 -37.66
CA GLY A 12 -6.19 29.04 -36.64
C GLY A 12 -5.29 29.93 -35.78
N ALA A 13 -4.46 30.79 -36.39
CA ALA A 13 -3.60 31.72 -35.65
C ALA A 13 -4.38 32.76 -34.84
N ARG A 14 -5.58 33.17 -35.30
CA ARG A 14 -6.49 34.03 -34.53
C ARG A 14 -7.17 33.29 -33.39
N LEU A 15 -7.61 32.05 -33.61
CA LEU A 15 -8.17 31.20 -32.56
C LEU A 15 -7.14 30.89 -31.48
N TRP A 16 -5.89 30.57 -31.84
CA TRP A 16 -4.79 30.37 -30.89
C TRP A 16 -4.48 31.65 -30.11
N LYS A 17 -4.41 32.81 -30.76
CA LYS A 17 -4.24 34.09 -30.05
C LYS A 17 -5.42 34.43 -29.13
N SER A 18 -6.64 34.08 -29.52
CA SER A 18 -7.82 34.29 -28.69
C SER A 18 -7.90 33.29 -27.53
N LEU A 19 -7.41 32.06 -27.70
CA LEU A 19 -7.26 31.05 -26.65
C LEU A 19 -6.14 31.43 -25.67
N ASP A 20 -4.99 31.90 -26.17
CA ASP A 20 -3.90 32.41 -25.33
C ASP A 20 -4.36 33.63 -24.53
N ALA A 21 -5.09 34.55 -25.15
CA ALA A 21 -5.67 35.71 -24.45
C ALA A 21 -6.76 35.31 -23.44
N LEU A 22 -7.46 34.19 -23.65
CA LEU A 22 -8.44 33.63 -22.71
C LEU A 22 -7.74 32.89 -21.56
N ASP A 23 -6.65 32.19 -21.81
CA ASP A 23 -5.83 31.52 -20.79
C ASP A 23 -5.08 32.55 -19.93
N GLU A 24 -4.58 33.62 -20.55
CA GLU A 24 -3.91 34.72 -19.85
C GLU A 24 -4.91 35.54 -19.03
N ASN A 25 -6.14 35.75 -19.53
CA ASN A 25 -7.22 36.35 -18.75
C ASN A 25 -7.75 35.41 -17.67
N SER A 26 -7.85 34.09 -17.89
CA SER A 26 -8.31 33.12 -16.88
C SER A 26 -7.29 33.01 -15.74
N ARG A 27 -5.99 32.96 -16.04
CA ARG A 27 -4.90 32.99 -15.04
C ARG A 27 -4.88 34.30 -14.26
N LYS A 28 -5.05 35.44 -14.92
CA LYS A 28 -5.20 36.74 -14.23
C LYS A 28 -6.44 36.78 -13.35
N HIS A 29 -7.57 36.23 -13.82
CA HIS A 29 -8.82 36.23 -13.07
C HIS A 29 -8.79 35.27 -11.87
N ILE A 30 -8.06 34.15 -11.97
CA ILE A 30 -7.82 33.21 -10.86
C ILE A 30 -6.78 33.78 -9.87
N GLN A 31 -5.69 34.38 -10.35
CA GLN A 31 -4.71 35.09 -9.51
C GLN A 31 -5.35 36.25 -8.73
N GLN A 32 -6.20 37.05 -9.37
CA GLN A 32 -6.86 38.18 -8.73
C GLN A 32 -8.03 37.79 -7.80
N ARG A 33 -8.65 36.62 -8.02
CA ARG A 33 -9.82 36.18 -7.23
C ARG A 33 -9.47 35.22 -6.09
N TYR A 34 -8.35 34.50 -6.17
CA TYR A 34 -7.94 33.52 -5.16
C TYR A 34 -6.53 33.73 -4.58
N GLY A 35 -5.71 34.64 -5.11
CA GLY A 35 -4.49 35.10 -4.44
C GLY A 35 -3.42 34.03 -4.16
N LEU A 36 -3.39 32.92 -4.91
CA LEU A 36 -2.45 31.81 -4.67
C LEU A 36 -1.43 31.69 -5.81
N SER A 37 -0.16 31.46 -5.45
CA SER A 37 0.98 31.39 -6.37
C SER A 37 0.96 30.10 -7.22
N GLU A 38 1.62 30.07 -8.37
CA GLU A 38 1.79 28.85 -9.19
C GLU A 38 2.42 27.68 -8.40
N GLU A 39 3.26 28.00 -7.40
CA GLU A 39 3.81 27.00 -6.48
C GLU A 39 2.73 26.37 -5.59
N PHE A 40 1.73 27.14 -5.18
CA PHE A 40 0.59 26.62 -4.43
C PHE A 40 -0.23 25.67 -5.30
N GLN A 41 -0.47 26.00 -6.58
CA GLN A 41 -1.20 25.11 -7.48
C GLN A 41 -0.44 23.82 -7.78
N LYS A 42 0.88 23.87 -7.99
CA LYS A 42 1.70 22.65 -8.16
C LYS A 42 1.78 21.82 -6.88
N LYS A 43 1.89 22.46 -5.71
CA LYS A 43 1.86 21.75 -4.42
C LYS A 43 0.49 21.14 -4.14
N ALA A 44 -0.60 21.85 -4.45
CA ALA A 44 -1.96 21.33 -4.30
C ALA A 44 -2.22 20.15 -5.25
N LEU A 45 -1.82 20.24 -6.52
CA LEU A 45 -1.89 19.12 -7.47
C LEU A 45 -1.08 17.90 -7.02
N ASN A 46 0.11 18.12 -6.44
CA ASN A 46 0.93 17.04 -5.88
C ASN A 46 0.29 16.44 -4.61
N GLN A 47 -0.37 17.26 -3.79
CA GLN A 47 -1.04 16.82 -2.58
C GLN A 47 -2.32 16.04 -2.89
N ASP A 48 -3.14 16.50 -3.84
CA ASP A 48 -4.34 15.77 -4.28
C ASP A 48 -3.97 14.42 -4.91
N GLN A 49 -2.86 14.36 -5.66
CA GLN A 49 -2.33 13.10 -6.19
C GLN A 49 -1.80 12.18 -5.09
N ALA A 50 -1.11 12.72 -4.09
CA ALA A 50 -0.62 11.95 -2.95
C ALA A 50 -1.79 11.35 -2.15
N MET A 51 -2.82 12.15 -1.87
CA MET A 51 -4.05 11.68 -1.22
C MET A 51 -4.75 10.60 -2.03
N ALA A 52 -4.89 10.78 -3.35
CA ALA A 52 -5.51 9.77 -4.20
C ALA A 52 -4.74 8.43 -4.19
N LEU A 53 -3.40 8.48 -4.10
CA LEU A 53 -2.58 7.27 -3.97
C LEU A 53 -2.71 6.62 -2.59
N CYS A 54 -2.79 7.40 -1.51
CA CYS A 54 -3.11 6.89 -0.18
C CYS A 54 -4.49 6.21 -0.16
N ASP A 55 -5.52 6.86 -0.70
CA ASP A 55 -6.88 6.31 -0.78
C ASP A 55 -6.90 4.98 -1.56
N GLN A 56 -6.18 4.92 -2.68
CA GLN A 56 -6.04 3.70 -3.45
C GLN A 56 -5.31 2.61 -2.66
N ALA A 57 -4.19 2.93 -2.02
CA ALA A 57 -3.42 1.99 -1.21
C ALA A 57 -4.25 1.43 -0.04
N MET A 58 -5.01 2.30 0.65
CA MET A 58 -5.93 1.90 1.70
C MET A 58 -7.04 0.99 1.17
N ALA A 59 -7.60 1.29 -0.01
CA ALA A 59 -8.60 0.43 -0.65
C ALA A 59 -8.04 -0.95 -1.01
N THR A 60 -6.83 -1.02 -1.56
CA THR A 60 -6.13 -2.28 -1.85
C THR A 60 -5.87 -3.08 -0.57
N LEU A 61 -5.45 -2.43 0.52
CA LEU A 61 -5.26 -3.07 1.82
C LEU A 61 -6.59 -3.56 2.43
N ALA A 62 -7.69 -2.84 2.25
CA ALA A 62 -8.99 -3.25 2.75
C ALA A 62 -9.67 -4.33 1.90
N GLY A 63 -9.29 -4.46 0.62
CA GLY A 63 -9.80 -5.46 -0.30
C GLY A 63 -8.85 -6.64 -0.44
N GLU A 64 -7.87 -6.51 -1.34
CA GLU A 64 -7.01 -7.59 -1.80
C GLU A 64 -6.19 -8.22 -0.66
N TYR A 65 -5.61 -7.41 0.22
CA TYR A 65 -4.86 -7.94 1.37
C TYR A 65 -5.75 -8.75 2.31
N ILE A 66 -6.96 -8.26 2.62
CA ILE A 66 -7.91 -8.97 3.47
C ILE A 66 -8.37 -10.27 2.80
N ASP A 67 -8.62 -10.26 1.50
CA ASP A 67 -9.01 -11.44 0.74
C ASP A 67 -7.91 -12.51 0.78
N HIS A 68 -6.64 -12.13 0.58
CA HIS A 68 -5.51 -13.05 0.71
C HIS A 68 -5.33 -13.58 2.15
N MET A 69 -5.53 -12.74 3.17
CA MET A 69 -5.50 -13.18 4.57
C MET A 69 -6.64 -14.13 4.92
N ALA A 70 -7.83 -13.95 4.33
CA ALA A 70 -8.94 -14.86 4.46
C ALA A 70 -8.66 -16.20 3.77
N ALA A 71 -8.10 -16.17 2.56
CA ALA A 71 -7.67 -17.37 1.84
C ALA A 71 -6.57 -18.13 2.60
N PHE A 72 -5.57 -17.43 3.14
CA PHE A 72 -4.55 -17.98 4.03
C PHE A 72 -5.14 -18.68 5.26
N LYS A 73 -6.18 -18.09 5.86
CA LYS A 73 -6.85 -18.66 7.03
C LYS A 73 -7.56 -19.97 6.69
N ASP A 74 -8.21 -20.05 5.53
CA ASP A 74 -9.10 -21.16 5.18
C ASP A 74 -8.41 -22.26 4.34
N ALA A 75 -7.25 -21.96 3.75
CA ALA A 75 -6.44 -22.92 2.99
C ALA A 75 -6.02 -24.13 3.83
N LYS A 76 -6.13 -25.32 3.22
CA LYS A 76 -5.81 -26.60 3.87
C LYS A 76 -4.45 -27.13 3.47
N ASP A 77 -4.06 -26.88 2.22
CA ASP A 77 -2.76 -27.29 1.72
C ASP A 77 -1.67 -26.32 2.24
N PRO A 78 -0.54 -26.81 2.80
CA PRO A 78 0.49 -25.93 3.34
C PRO A 78 1.16 -25.02 2.30
N LEU A 79 1.30 -25.47 1.05
CA LEU A 79 1.91 -24.68 -0.01
C LEU A 79 0.95 -23.60 -0.51
N GLU A 80 -0.32 -23.93 -0.69
CA GLU A 80 -1.38 -22.95 -0.98
C GLU A 80 -1.49 -21.91 0.14
N THR A 81 -1.41 -22.36 1.40
CA THR A 81 -1.42 -21.47 2.56
C THR A 81 -0.23 -20.52 2.52
N LEU A 82 0.99 -21.02 2.28
CA LEU A 82 2.19 -20.20 2.13
C LEU A 82 2.08 -19.20 0.99
N HIS A 83 1.55 -19.62 -0.15
CA HIS A 83 1.34 -18.74 -1.30
C HIS A 83 0.44 -17.54 -0.95
N HIS A 84 -0.69 -17.78 -0.29
CA HIS A 84 -1.58 -16.69 0.13
C HIS A 84 -0.93 -15.75 1.16
N LEU A 85 -0.08 -16.29 2.05
CA LEU A 85 0.70 -15.46 2.97
C LEU A 85 1.72 -14.58 2.23
N GLU A 86 2.40 -15.12 1.22
CA GLU A 86 3.37 -14.38 0.41
C GLU A 86 2.70 -13.25 -0.38
N GLU A 87 1.56 -13.51 -1.02
CA GLU A 87 0.79 -12.50 -1.75
C GLU A 87 0.27 -11.40 -0.81
N ALA A 88 -0.27 -11.77 0.36
CA ALA A 88 -0.70 -10.80 1.36
C ALA A 88 0.47 -9.90 1.82
N GLU A 89 1.63 -10.48 2.14
CA GLU A 89 2.78 -9.70 2.58
C GLU A 89 3.37 -8.82 1.46
N ALA A 90 3.26 -9.22 0.19
CA ALA A 90 3.67 -8.41 -0.95
C ALA A 90 2.80 -7.16 -1.10
N ILE A 91 1.47 -7.32 -1.00
CA ILE A 91 0.51 -6.21 -0.99
C ILE A 91 0.79 -5.30 0.20
N TRP A 92 0.93 -5.87 1.40
CA TRP A 92 1.25 -5.10 2.60
C TRP A 92 2.49 -4.23 2.41
N ALA A 93 3.60 -4.82 1.95
CA ALA A 93 4.84 -4.09 1.76
C ALA A 93 4.72 -2.95 0.74
N ALA A 94 4.01 -3.17 -0.37
CA ALA A 94 3.81 -2.16 -1.40
C ALA A 94 2.95 -1.00 -0.89
N GLU A 95 1.76 -1.31 -0.37
CA GLU A 95 0.74 -0.31 -0.06
C GLU A 95 1.02 0.44 1.24
N SER A 96 1.50 -0.24 2.28
CA SER A 96 1.89 0.44 3.53
C SER A 96 3.04 1.42 3.31
N THR A 97 3.96 1.13 2.40
CA THR A 97 5.06 2.05 2.05
C THR A 97 4.54 3.34 1.42
N ILE A 98 3.54 3.24 0.53
CA ILE A 98 2.90 4.40 -0.11
C ILE A 98 2.27 5.28 0.96
N ILE A 99 1.45 4.67 1.84
CA ILE A 99 0.77 5.36 2.94
C ILE A 99 1.79 6.06 3.86
N ILE A 100 2.79 5.34 4.37
CA ILE A 100 3.79 5.90 5.30
C ILE A 100 4.59 7.05 4.66
N GLN A 101 4.86 7.00 3.36
CA GLN A 101 5.65 8.03 2.68
C GLN A 101 4.84 9.29 2.36
N LEU A 102 3.53 9.15 2.14
CA LEU A 102 2.66 10.22 1.66
C LEU A 102 1.78 10.80 2.78
N ASP A 103 1.57 10.08 3.88
CA ASP A 103 0.87 10.56 5.06
C ASP A 103 1.76 11.50 5.90
N ALA A 104 1.72 12.78 5.54
CA ALA A 104 2.40 13.83 6.27
C ALA A 104 1.75 14.14 7.65
N GLY A 105 0.54 13.64 7.91
CA GLY A 105 -0.24 13.89 9.13
C GLY A 105 -0.08 12.82 10.21
N GLY A 106 0.27 11.59 9.81
CA GLY A 106 0.31 10.42 10.70
C GLY A 106 -1.07 9.87 11.05
N ASP A 107 -2.12 10.33 10.36
CA ASP A 107 -3.51 9.94 10.63
C ASP A 107 -3.81 8.53 10.08
N GLU A 108 -3.08 8.06 9.07
CA GLU A 108 -3.26 6.75 8.43
C GLU A 108 -2.47 5.64 9.14
N GLU A 109 -1.57 5.99 10.07
CA GLU A 109 -0.85 5.01 10.90
C GLU A 109 -1.80 4.14 11.73
N ALA A 110 -2.89 4.73 12.25
CA ALA A 110 -3.92 4.00 13.00
C ALA A 110 -4.65 2.97 12.14
N PHE A 111 -4.87 3.27 10.85
CA PHE A 111 -5.46 2.35 9.89
C PHE A 111 -4.52 1.15 9.64
N LEU A 112 -3.24 1.42 9.37
CA LEU A 112 -2.23 0.38 9.20
C LEU A 112 -2.12 -0.50 10.44
N HIS A 113 -2.08 0.11 11.63
CA HIS A 113 -2.02 -0.62 12.88
C HIS A 113 -3.21 -1.57 13.03
N THR A 114 -4.42 -1.10 12.78
CA THR A 114 -5.66 -1.90 12.90
C THR A 114 -5.66 -3.10 11.95
N ILE A 115 -5.29 -2.89 10.68
CA ILE A 115 -5.20 -4.00 9.71
C ILE A 115 -4.13 -5.00 10.16
N ARG A 116 -2.99 -4.51 10.63
CA ARG A 116 -1.90 -5.39 11.04
C ARG A 116 -2.23 -6.20 12.29
N GLU A 117 -2.95 -5.62 13.26
CA GLU A 117 -3.42 -6.34 14.44
C GLU A 117 -4.38 -7.47 14.08
N GLN A 118 -5.32 -7.21 13.17
CA GLN A 118 -6.24 -8.24 12.68
C GLN A 118 -5.49 -9.38 11.99
N ALA A 119 -4.54 -9.04 11.12
CA ALA A 119 -3.69 -10.03 10.47
C ALA A 119 -2.85 -10.83 11.48
N TYR A 120 -2.31 -10.18 12.51
CA TYR A 120 -1.57 -10.85 13.57
C TYR A 120 -2.42 -11.90 14.30
N SER A 121 -3.68 -11.58 14.61
CA SER A 121 -4.59 -12.55 15.21
C SER A 121 -4.86 -13.76 14.30
N VAL A 122 -4.97 -13.54 12.98
CA VAL A 122 -5.09 -14.63 11.99
C VAL A 122 -3.83 -15.50 11.96
N LEU A 123 -2.64 -14.88 11.99
CA LEU A 123 -1.35 -15.58 12.04
C LEU A 123 -1.23 -16.44 13.30
N GLU A 124 -1.60 -15.93 14.47
CA GLU A 124 -1.59 -16.70 15.72
C GLU A 124 -2.49 -17.94 15.64
N GLN A 125 -3.71 -17.77 15.13
CA GLN A 125 -4.65 -18.89 14.96
C GLN A 125 -4.08 -19.94 13.99
N ARG A 126 -3.49 -19.52 12.88
CA ARG A 126 -2.89 -20.46 11.92
C ARG A 126 -1.62 -21.10 12.42
N LEU A 127 -0.79 -20.40 13.19
CA LEU A 127 0.40 -20.97 13.80
C LEU A 127 0.05 -22.17 14.69
N ILE A 128 -1.00 -22.07 15.51
CA ILE A 128 -1.44 -23.18 16.38
C ILE A 128 -1.77 -24.41 15.55
N THR A 129 -2.54 -24.24 14.48
CA THR A 129 -2.93 -25.35 13.60
C THR A 129 -1.77 -25.92 12.77
N ALA A 130 -0.86 -25.05 12.29
CA ALA A 130 0.32 -25.46 11.54
C ALA A 130 1.32 -26.20 12.44
N ALA A 131 1.52 -25.74 13.67
CA ALA A 131 2.38 -26.38 14.66
C ALA A 131 1.83 -27.76 15.06
N ASP A 132 0.51 -27.90 15.26
CA ASP A 132 -0.11 -29.20 15.52
C ASP A 132 0.09 -30.17 14.34
N ALA A 133 -0.13 -29.71 13.11
CA ALA A 133 0.11 -30.50 11.90
C ALA A 133 1.59 -30.91 11.77
N CYS A 134 2.52 -29.99 12.01
CA CYS A 134 3.96 -30.24 11.97
C CYS A 134 4.40 -31.22 13.07
N SER A 135 3.79 -31.17 14.26
CA SER A 135 4.09 -32.12 15.35
C SER A 135 3.64 -33.54 15.03
N LYS A 136 2.56 -33.69 14.25
CA LYS A 136 2.03 -34.98 13.78
C LYS A 136 2.77 -35.53 12.57
N ASN A 137 3.13 -34.65 11.64
CA ASN A 137 3.86 -34.99 10.42
C ASN A 137 4.78 -33.82 10.04
N ALA A 138 6.05 -33.95 10.40
CA ALA A 138 7.06 -32.94 10.18
C ALA A 138 7.57 -32.99 8.72
N SER A 139 6.73 -32.57 7.77
CA SER A 139 7.11 -32.41 6.37
C SER A 139 7.79 -31.05 6.13
N PRO A 140 8.65 -30.93 5.10
CA PRO A 140 9.30 -29.65 4.76
C PRO A 140 8.30 -28.51 4.57
N GLU A 141 7.13 -28.80 3.99
CA GLU A 141 6.07 -27.83 3.70
C GLU A 141 5.40 -27.33 4.98
N ASN A 142 5.12 -28.24 5.93
CA ASN A 142 4.58 -27.87 7.24
C ASN A 142 5.58 -27.04 8.06
N MET A 143 6.87 -27.40 8.03
CA MET A 143 7.92 -26.62 8.68
C MET A 143 8.05 -25.23 8.04
N ALA A 144 8.06 -25.16 6.71
CA ALA A 144 8.12 -23.90 5.97
C ALA A 144 6.94 -22.99 6.31
N LEU A 145 5.74 -23.54 6.42
CA LEU A 145 4.55 -22.79 6.84
C LEU A 145 4.71 -22.19 8.25
N CYS A 146 5.13 -23.00 9.22
CA CYS A 146 5.39 -22.51 10.58
C CYS A 146 6.44 -21.39 10.60
N ILE A 147 7.56 -21.57 9.90
CA ILE A 147 8.62 -20.58 9.80
C ILE A 147 8.12 -19.30 9.13
N GLY A 148 7.36 -19.41 8.04
CA GLY A 148 6.77 -18.28 7.32
C GLY A 148 5.86 -17.45 8.20
N ILE A 149 4.96 -18.11 8.95
CA ILE A 149 4.07 -17.44 9.91
C ILE A 149 4.87 -16.70 10.99
N LEU A 150 5.82 -17.37 11.63
CA LEU A 150 6.65 -16.78 12.69
C LEU A 150 7.48 -15.60 12.18
N ALA A 151 8.06 -15.69 10.98
CA ALA A 151 8.82 -14.61 10.38
C ALA A 151 7.94 -13.39 10.05
N THR A 152 6.70 -13.62 9.61
CA THR A 152 5.73 -12.55 9.38
C THR A 152 5.27 -11.90 10.68
N MET A 153 5.07 -12.68 11.75
CA MET A 153 4.80 -12.14 13.09
C MET A 153 5.96 -11.27 13.61
N ASP A 154 7.23 -11.68 13.41
CA ASP A 154 8.40 -10.86 13.78
C ASP A 154 8.43 -9.52 13.04
N ARG A 155 8.06 -9.52 11.74
CA ARG A 155 7.97 -8.30 10.93
C ARG A 155 6.83 -7.39 11.39
N ALA A 156 5.68 -7.94 11.77
CA ALA A 156 4.57 -7.18 12.33
C ALA A 156 4.95 -6.49 13.66
N LEU A 157 5.60 -7.22 14.56
CA LEU A 157 6.12 -6.63 15.81
C LEU A 157 7.14 -5.52 15.53
N ALA A 158 8.01 -5.70 14.54
CA ALA A 158 8.95 -4.67 14.13
C ALA A 158 8.23 -3.39 13.65
N SER A 159 7.15 -3.52 12.87
CA SER A 159 6.36 -2.37 12.42
C SER A 159 5.63 -1.64 13.55
N TRP A 160 5.33 -2.32 14.66
CA TRP A 160 4.78 -1.69 15.87
C TRP A 160 5.85 -1.11 16.80
N GLY A 161 7.10 -1.05 16.34
CA GLY A 161 8.21 -0.46 17.11
C GLY A 161 8.86 -1.39 18.13
N HIS A 162 8.57 -2.70 18.12
CA HIS A 162 9.28 -3.63 19.00
C HIS A 162 10.74 -3.80 18.53
N PRO A 163 11.73 -3.49 19.39
CA PRO A 163 13.13 -3.65 19.04
C PRO A 163 13.49 -5.13 18.92
N VAL A 164 14.59 -5.39 18.21
CA VAL A 164 15.08 -6.73 17.84
C VAL A 164 15.31 -7.64 19.05
N ASP A 165 15.61 -7.06 20.21
CA ASP A 165 15.89 -7.70 21.50
C ASP A 165 14.68 -7.72 22.45
N SER A 166 13.51 -7.27 22.00
CA SER A 166 12.28 -7.40 22.78
C SER A 166 11.98 -8.87 23.09
N ILE A 167 11.37 -9.10 24.26
CA ILE A 167 11.01 -10.45 24.73
C ILE A 167 10.14 -11.16 23.69
N GLN A 168 9.17 -10.45 23.11
CA GLN A 168 8.23 -10.99 22.12
C GLN A 168 8.96 -11.48 20.86
N ARG A 169 9.82 -10.65 20.27
CA ARG A 169 10.57 -10.99 19.05
C ARG A 169 11.62 -12.07 19.30
N THR A 170 12.24 -12.06 20.46
CA THR A 170 13.20 -13.10 20.87
C THR A 170 12.51 -14.46 20.96
N GLN A 171 11.36 -14.54 21.63
CA GLN A 171 10.57 -15.77 21.73
C GLN A 171 10.19 -16.34 20.36
N LEU A 172 9.75 -15.50 19.41
CA LEU A 172 9.43 -15.96 18.06
C LEU A 172 10.64 -16.56 17.34
N ARG A 173 11.81 -15.93 17.46
CA ARG A 173 13.04 -16.43 16.83
C ARG A 173 13.54 -17.72 17.45
N GLU A 174 13.42 -17.86 18.77
CA GLU A 174 13.72 -19.11 19.47
C GLU A 174 12.83 -20.24 18.97
N LEU A 175 11.54 -19.98 18.75
CA LEU A 175 10.61 -20.95 18.15
C LEU A 175 11.01 -21.33 16.72
N ILE A 176 11.42 -20.36 15.88
CA ILE A 176 11.89 -20.63 14.50
C ILE A 176 13.09 -21.60 14.51
N VAL A 177 14.02 -21.44 15.45
CA VAL A 177 15.22 -22.30 15.56
C VAL A 177 14.86 -23.76 15.86
N GLN A 178 13.70 -24.03 16.48
CA GLN A 178 13.25 -25.39 16.79
C GLN A 178 12.77 -26.18 15.56
N PHE A 179 12.55 -25.52 14.42
CA PHE A 179 12.16 -26.14 13.15
C PHE A 179 13.37 -26.43 12.22
N ARG A 180 14.60 -26.37 12.73
CA ARG A 180 15.84 -26.79 12.04
C ARG A 180 16.11 -28.28 12.22
#